data_AF-A0A353V379-F1
#
_entry.id   AF-A0A353V379-F1
#
_cell.length_a   1.000
_cell.length_b   1.000
_cell.length_c   1.000
_cell.angle_alpha   90.00
_cell.angle_beta   90.00
_cell.angle_gamma   90.00
#
_symmetry.space_group_name_H-M   'P 1'
#
loop_
_entity.id
_entity.type
_entity.pdbx_description
1 polymer ?
#
loop_
_entity_poly.entity_id
_entity_poly.type
_entity_poly.pdbx_seq_one_letter_code
_entity_poly.pdbx_strand_id
1 'polypeptide(L)'
;MATPTKTLRLRPKLRAEIERIAKRTRRSFAEVTQDLLEEALRMRQCPGIYFADEIHGREAKVAGTGLGVWEVIQQYQVLKENEKRLHETLPHVGAAGLKAALLYYRQYPREIDDAIAENSLSFEALEARYPGLIRRA
;
A
#
# COMPACT_ATOMS: atom_id res chain seq x y z
N MET A 1 8.28 21.80 -12.87
CA MET A 1 9.39 22.52 -12.19
C MET A 1 10.60 21.61 -12.14
N ALA A 2 11.82 22.14 -12.21
CA ALA A 2 13.03 21.32 -12.14
C ALA A 2 13.21 20.75 -10.72
N THR A 3 13.48 19.45 -10.61
CA THR A 3 13.72 18.79 -9.32
C THR A 3 15.06 19.26 -8.74
N PRO A 4 15.10 19.87 -7.54
CA PRO A 4 16.35 20.36 -6.96
C PRO A 4 17.27 19.17 -6.62
N THR A 5 18.55 19.28 -6.98
CA THR A 5 19.55 18.23 -6.71
C THR A 5 20.26 18.48 -5.39
N LYS A 6 20.42 17.43 -4.58
CA LYS A 6 21.25 17.42 -3.37
C LYS A 6 22.26 16.28 -3.43
N THR A 7 23.54 16.57 -3.19
CA THR A 7 24.58 15.55 -3.15
C THR A 7 24.61 14.88 -1.77
N LEU A 8 24.51 13.55 -1.75
CA LEU A 8 24.57 12.72 -0.55
C LEU A 8 25.66 11.67 -0.68
N ARG A 9 26.46 11.46 0.36
CA ARG A 9 27.43 10.36 0.41
C ARG A 9 26.78 9.14 1.06
N LEU A 10 26.61 8.07 0.29
CA LEU A 10 26.06 6.83 0.79
C LEU A 10 27.15 5.91 1.32
N ARG A 11 26.88 5.24 2.44
CA ARG A 11 27.73 4.17 2.94
C ARG A 11 27.84 3.07 1.87
N PRO A 12 29.03 2.47 1.63
CA PRO A 12 29.21 1.48 0.56
C PRO A 12 28.19 0.35 0.57
N LYS A 13 27.87 -0.19 1.75
CA LYS A 13 26.86 -1.23 1.92
C LYS A 13 25.47 -0.78 1.46
N LEU A 14 25.03 0.41 1.88
CA LEU A 14 23.71 0.95 1.50
C LEU A 14 23.61 1.15 -0.02
N ARG A 15 24.66 1.70 -0.63
CA ARG A 15 24.72 1.87 -2.08
C ARG A 15 24.57 0.52 -2.82
N ALA A 16 25.30 -0.50 -2.39
CA ALA A 16 25.23 -1.83 -3.00
C ALA A 16 23.85 -2.48 -2.86
N GLU A 17 23.16 -2.28 -1.72
CA GLU A 17 21.78 -2.76 -1.53
C GLU A 17 20.82 -2.11 -2.52
N ILE A 18 20.88 -0.78 -2.67
CA ILE A 18 20.02 -0.03 -3.60
C ILE A 18 20.32 -0.44 -5.06
N GLU A 19 21.60 -0.59 -5.44
CA GLU A 19 21.99 -1.07 -6.78
C GLU A 19 21.42 -2.47 -7.08
N ARG A 20 21.38 -3.35 -6.08
CA ARG A 20 20.79 -4.69 -6.24
C ARG A 20 19.28 -4.61 -6.46
N ILE A 21 18.57 -3.78 -5.69
CA ILE A 21 17.12 -3.58 -5.84
C ILE A 21 16.84 -3.00 -7.23
N ALA A 22 17.54 -1.93 -7.62
CA ALA A 22 17.41 -1.29 -8.93
C ALA A 22 17.62 -2.27 -10.10
N LYS A 23 18.66 -3.11 -10.03
CA LYS A 23 18.91 -4.16 -11.04
C LYS A 23 17.78 -5.18 -11.09
N ARG A 24 17.28 -5.63 -9.94
CA ARG A 24 16.20 -6.63 -9.85
C ARG A 24 14.87 -6.09 -10.40
N THR A 25 14.56 -4.83 -10.12
CA THR A 25 13.31 -4.19 -10.54
C THR A 25 13.40 -3.50 -11.90
N ARG A 26 14.59 -3.49 -12.54
CA ARG A 26 14.87 -2.76 -13.79
C ARG A 26 14.54 -1.27 -13.71
N ARG A 27 14.73 -0.67 -12.53
CA ARG A 27 14.53 0.76 -12.26
C ARG A 27 15.86 1.45 -12.10
N SER A 28 15.90 2.77 -12.24
CA SER A 28 17.12 3.53 -12.02
C SER A 28 17.48 3.56 -10.53
N PHE A 29 18.77 3.73 -10.23
CA PHE A 29 19.25 3.92 -8.85
C PHE A 29 18.56 5.11 -8.16
N ALA A 30 18.33 6.19 -8.90
CA ALA A 30 17.72 7.41 -8.39
C ALA A 30 16.25 7.19 -7.99
N GLU A 31 15.45 6.54 -8.85
CA GLU A 31 14.05 6.23 -8.56
C GLU A 31 13.94 5.32 -7.32
N VAL A 32 14.70 4.23 -7.26
CA VAL A 32 14.68 3.34 -6.09
C VAL A 32 15.11 4.08 -4.81
N THR A 33 16.11 4.96 -4.91
CA THR A 33 16.54 5.76 -3.76
C THR A 33 15.45 6.72 -3.29
N GLN A 34 14.75 7.37 -4.22
CA GLN A 34 13.66 8.30 -3.89
C GLN A 34 12.50 7.58 -3.20
N ASP A 35 12.05 6.44 -3.76
CA ASP A 35 10.99 5.64 -3.16
C ASP A 35 11.36 5.17 -1.75
N LEU A 36 12.57 4.62 -1.56
CA LEU A 36 13.01 4.17 -0.23
C LEU A 36 13.05 5.30 0.80
N LEU A 37 13.42 6.52 0.39
CA LEU A 37 13.41 7.69 1.26
C LEU A 37 12.00 8.17 1.56
N GLU A 38 11.13 8.19 0.56
CA GLU A 38 9.72 8.53 0.72
C GLU A 38 9.03 7.55 1.67
N GLU A 39 9.17 6.26 1.44
CA GLU A 39 8.67 5.20 2.32
C GLU A 39 9.18 5.37 3.76
N ALA A 40 10.46 5.68 3.94
CA ALA A 40 11.02 5.91 5.27
C ALA A 40 10.38 7.13 5.98
N LEU A 41 10.02 8.18 5.25
CA LEU A 41 9.30 9.33 5.79
C LEU A 41 7.85 8.97 6.11
N ARG A 42 7.18 8.24 5.22
CA ARG A 42 5.80 7.78 5.41
C ARG A 42 5.66 6.86 6.63
N MET A 43 6.56 5.88 6.78
CA MET A 43 6.58 4.99 7.96
C MET A 43 6.84 5.75 9.27
N ARG A 44 7.56 6.88 9.24
CA ARG A 44 7.73 7.75 10.43
C ARG A 44 6.45 8.52 10.77
N GLN A 45 5.67 8.91 9.75
CA GLN A 45 4.42 9.66 9.92
C GLN A 45 3.25 8.74 10.29
N CYS A 46 3.28 7.48 9.81
CA CYS A 46 2.25 6.47 10.05
C CYS A 46 2.87 5.22 10.72
N PRO A 47 3.13 5.25 12.03
CA PRO A 47 3.60 4.07 12.75
C PRO A 47 2.66 2.88 12.58
N GLY A 48 3.21 1.69 12.34
CA GLY A 48 2.43 0.48 12.07
C GLY A 48 2.18 0.20 10.58
N ILE A 49 2.63 1.08 9.68
CA ILE A 49 2.65 0.84 8.23
C ILE A 49 4.05 0.43 7.77
N TYR A 50 4.11 -0.49 6.82
CA TYR A 50 5.33 -0.85 6.08
C TYR A 50 5.02 -0.98 4.59
N PHE A 51 6.06 -1.06 3.75
CA PHE A 51 5.91 -1.20 2.31
C PHE A 51 6.46 -2.55 1.83
N ALA A 52 5.71 -3.24 0.98
CA ALA A 52 6.12 -4.51 0.39
C ALA A 52 5.73 -4.62 -1.08
N ASP A 53 6.43 -5.49 -1.80
CA ASP A 53 6.13 -5.79 -3.19
C ASP A 53 4.96 -6.79 -3.25
N GLU A 54 3.90 -6.44 -3.97
CA GLU A 54 2.72 -7.25 -4.28
C GLU A 54 2.60 -7.46 -5.80
N ILE A 55 1.66 -8.30 -6.22
CA ILE A 55 1.43 -8.62 -7.65
C ILE A 55 1.21 -7.35 -8.49
N HIS A 56 0.50 -6.38 -7.93
CA HIS A 56 0.15 -5.12 -8.62
C HIS A 56 1.16 -4.00 -8.42
N GLY A 57 2.22 -4.23 -7.64
CA GLY A 57 3.24 -3.22 -7.38
C GLY A 57 3.59 -3.13 -5.90
N ARG A 58 4.34 -2.07 -5.56
CA ARG A 58 4.78 -1.83 -4.19
C ARG A 58 3.67 -1.12 -3.42
N GLU A 59 3.26 -1.68 -2.29
CA GLU A 59 2.03 -1.31 -1.58
C GLU A 59 2.28 -1.02 -0.10
N ALA A 60 1.52 -0.08 0.47
CA ALA A 60 1.46 0.18 1.90
C ALA A 60 0.62 -0.89 2.61
N LYS A 61 1.17 -1.50 3.66
CA LYS A 61 0.57 -2.63 4.39
C LYS A 61 0.56 -2.42 5.89
N VAL A 62 -0.42 -3.03 6.56
CA VAL A 62 -0.57 -2.98 8.02
C VAL A 62 0.33 -4.04 8.67
N ALA A 63 1.29 -3.59 9.48
CA ALA A 63 2.29 -4.44 10.10
C ALA A 63 1.67 -5.58 10.91
N GLY A 64 2.22 -6.79 10.75
CA GLY A 64 1.78 -7.99 11.48
C GLY A 64 0.53 -8.68 10.92
N THR A 65 -0.07 -8.17 9.85
CA THR A 65 -1.32 -8.73 9.29
C THR A 65 -1.18 -9.26 7.87
N GLY A 66 -0.24 -8.71 7.10
CA GLY A 66 -0.13 -8.99 5.66
C GLY A 66 -1.24 -8.31 4.82
N LEU A 67 -2.16 -7.57 5.43
CA LEU A 67 -3.17 -6.82 4.70
C LEU A 67 -2.61 -5.51 4.16
N GLY A 68 -3.04 -5.19 2.95
CA GLY A 68 -2.94 -3.88 2.35
C GLY A 68 -3.73 -2.83 3.12
N VAL A 69 -3.23 -1.60 3.14
CA VAL A 69 -4.02 -0.49 3.69
C VAL A 69 -5.31 -0.32 2.88
N TRP A 70 -5.25 -0.48 1.55
CA TRP A 70 -6.44 -0.37 0.71
C TRP A 70 -7.48 -1.44 1.02
N GLU A 71 -7.09 -2.67 1.38
CA GLU A 71 -8.03 -3.73 1.75
C GLU A 71 -8.81 -3.35 3.02
N VAL A 72 -8.10 -2.82 4.03
CA VAL A 72 -8.72 -2.34 5.27
C VAL A 72 -9.67 -1.17 5.01
N ILE A 73 -9.26 -0.22 4.16
CA ILE A 73 -10.07 0.95 3.83
C ILE A 73 -11.26 0.60 2.95
N GLN A 74 -11.14 -0.35 2.02
CA GLN A 74 -12.26 -0.86 1.25
C GLN A 74 -13.32 -1.44 2.18
N GLN A 75 -12.94 -2.26 3.16
CA GLN A 75 -13.88 -2.78 4.16
C GLN A 75 -14.50 -1.65 5.00
N TYR A 76 -13.72 -0.64 5.37
CA TYR A 76 -14.22 0.53 6.09
C TYR A 76 -15.29 1.30 5.28
N GLN A 77 -15.08 1.49 3.98
CA GLN A 77 -16.03 2.12 3.08
C GLN A 77 -17.31 1.28 2.91
N VAL A 78 -17.19 -0.04 2.73
CA VAL A 78 -18.34 -0.98 2.67
C VAL A 78 -19.18 -0.91 3.95
N LEU A 79 -18.53 -0.75 5.11
CA LEU A 79 -19.18 -0.64 6.41
C LEU A 79 -19.70 0.77 6.73
N LYS A 80 -19.72 1.67 5.73
CA LYS A 80 -20.16 3.07 5.88
C LYS A 80 -19.40 3.79 6.99
N GLU A 81 -18.08 3.61 7.01
CA GLU A 81 -17.17 4.31 7.93
C GLU A 81 -17.40 3.98 9.42
N ASN A 82 -18.02 2.84 9.72
CA ASN A 82 -18.26 2.41 11.09
C ASN A 82 -17.04 1.67 11.68
N GLU A 83 -16.22 2.38 12.44
CA GLU A 83 -15.00 1.82 13.05
C GLU A 83 -15.25 0.62 13.97
N LYS A 84 -16.36 0.64 14.72
CA LYS A 84 -16.71 -0.47 15.62
C LYS A 84 -16.98 -1.75 14.82
N ARG A 85 -17.76 -1.66 13.75
CA ARG A 85 -18.03 -2.78 12.85
C ARG A 85 -16.77 -3.21 12.09
N LEU A 86 -15.89 -2.29 11.74
CA LEU A 86 -14.61 -2.62 11.12
C LEU A 86 -13.75 -3.48 12.06
N HIS A 87 -13.70 -3.11 13.35
CA HIS A 87 -13.00 -3.90 14.36
C HIS A 87 -13.61 -5.29 14.57
N GLU A 88 -14.93 -5.41 14.51
CA GLU A 88 -15.63 -6.71 14.57
C GLU A 88 -15.36 -7.57 13.32
N THR A 89 -15.17 -6.94 12.16
CA THR A 89 -14.94 -7.62 10.88
C THR A 89 -13.48 -8.05 10.70
N LEU A 90 -12.53 -7.23 11.17
CA LEU A 90 -11.09 -7.46 11.06
C LEU A 90 -10.41 -7.55 12.45
N PRO A 91 -10.84 -8.48 13.33
CA PRO A 91 -10.33 -8.54 14.70
C PRO A 91 -8.83 -8.87 14.75
N HIS A 92 -8.32 -9.60 13.76
CA HIS A 92 -6.90 -9.96 13.64
C HIS A 92 -5.98 -8.77 13.32
N VAL A 93 -6.52 -7.65 12.81
CA VAL A 93 -5.76 -6.42 12.58
C VAL A 93 -5.51 -5.67 13.89
N GLY A 94 -6.46 -5.78 14.84
CA GLY A 94 -6.42 -5.11 16.12
C GLY A 94 -6.57 -3.59 16.03
N ALA A 95 -6.91 -2.96 17.16
CA ALA A 95 -7.19 -1.52 17.23
C ALA A 95 -6.00 -0.64 16.75
N ALA A 96 -4.77 -1.04 17.07
CA ALA A 96 -3.58 -0.29 16.66
C ALA A 96 -3.36 -0.33 15.14
N GLY A 97 -3.55 -1.50 14.51
CA GLY A 97 -3.42 -1.66 13.05
C GLY A 97 -4.51 -0.90 12.30
N LEU A 98 -5.76 -0.97 12.78
CA LEU A 98 -6.88 -0.22 12.19
C LEU A 98 -6.63 1.29 12.27
N LYS A 99 -6.16 1.78 13.43
CA LYS A 99 -5.79 3.19 13.59
C LYS A 99 -4.65 3.61 12.67
N ALA A 100 -3.65 2.75 12.47
CA ALA A 100 -2.55 3.02 11.53
C ALA A 100 -3.06 3.10 10.08
N ALA A 101 -3.93 2.19 9.66
CA ALA A 101 -4.54 2.20 8.33
C ALA A 101 -5.38 3.48 8.09
N LEU A 102 -6.25 3.84 9.03
CA LEU A 102 -7.05 5.06 8.95
C LEU A 102 -6.18 6.33 8.94
N LEU A 103 -5.11 6.36 9.73
CA LEU A 103 -4.15 7.47 9.71
C LEU A 103 -3.45 7.59 8.35
N TYR A 104 -3.00 6.48 7.77
CA TYR A 104 -2.36 6.47 6.45
C TYR A 104 -3.32 6.95 5.37
N TYR A 105 -4.56 6.45 5.37
CA TYR A 105 -5.59 6.86 4.42
C TYR A 105 -5.90 8.36 4.49
N ARG A 106 -5.98 8.93 5.69
CA ARG A 106 -6.17 10.38 5.84
C ARG A 106 -5.06 11.21 5.21
N GLN A 107 -3.84 10.68 5.13
CA GLN A 107 -2.69 11.39 4.58
C GLN A 107 -2.47 11.12 3.09
N TYR A 108 -2.80 9.90 2.63
CA TYR A 108 -2.62 9.44 1.26
C TYR A 108 -3.93 8.91 0.65
N PRO A 109 -5.04 9.68 0.65
CA PRO A 109 -6.34 9.15 0.26
C PRO A 109 -6.38 8.74 -1.22
N ARG A 110 -5.80 9.55 -2.11
CA ARG A 110 -5.79 9.29 -3.55
C ARG A 110 -5.13 7.96 -3.91
N GLU A 111 -3.97 7.68 -3.32
CA GLU A 111 -3.26 6.40 -3.53
C GLU A 111 -4.12 5.20 -3.17
N ILE A 112 -4.83 5.29 -2.04
CA ILE A 112 -5.68 4.22 -1.56
C ILE A 112 -6.96 4.11 -2.39
N ASP A 113 -7.60 5.22 -2.73
CA ASP A 113 -8.79 5.25 -3.58
C ASP A 113 -8.49 4.70 -4.98
N ASP A 114 -7.35 5.06 -5.56
CA ASP A 114 -6.88 4.53 -6.84
C ASP A 114 -6.64 3.02 -6.74
N ALA A 115 -5.98 2.55 -5.67
CA ALA A 115 -5.78 1.12 -5.44
C ALA A 115 -7.11 0.36 -5.25
N ILE A 116 -8.08 0.94 -4.55
CA ILE A 116 -9.43 0.36 -4.41
C ILE A 116 -10.12 0.31 -5.77
N ALA A 117 -10.03 1.36 -6.58
CA ALA A 117 -10.63 1.42 -7.90
C ALA A 117 -10.02 0.38 -8.85
N GLU A 118 -8.69 0.25 -8.89
CA GLU A 118 -7.97 -0.73 -9.70
C GLU A 118 -8.31 -2.18 -9.33
N ASN A 119 -8.59 -2.43 -8.05
CA ASN A 119 -8.97 -3.75 -7.54
C ASN A 119 -10.50 -3.96 -7.48
N SER A 120 -11.29 -2.94 -7.83
CA SER A 120 -12.74 -3.08 -7.92
C SER A 120 -13.11 -3.74 -9.26
N LEU A 121 -13.63 -4.96 -9.20
CA LEU A 121 -14.28 -5.59 -10.34
C LEU A 121 -15.79 -5.54 -10.11
N SER A 122 -16.52 -4.95 -11.05
CA SER A 122 -17.98 -5.08 -11.06
C SER A 122 -18.36 -6.54 -11.33
N PHE A 123 -19.54 -6.96 -10.87
CA PHE A 123 -20.05 -8.30 -11.14
C PHE A 123 -20.07 -8.61 -12.65
N GLU A 124 -20.48 -7.65 -13.46
CA GLU A 124 -20.51 -7.75 -14.92
C GLU A 124 -19.10 -7.92 -15.51
N ALA A 125 -18.11 -7.19 -14.97
CA ALA A 125 -16.72 -7.32 -15.37
C ALA A 125 -16.11 -8.66 -14.94
N LEU A 126 -16.51 -9.20 -13.78
CA LEU A 126 -16.10 -10.52 -13.31
C LEU A 126 -16.69 -11.63 -14.18
N GLU A 127 -17.97 -11.59 -14.51
CA GLU A 127 -18.62 -12.57 -15.39
C GLU A 127 -18.03 -12.54 -16.80
N ALA A 128 -17.76 -11.34 -17.33
CA ALA A 128 -17.14 -11.18 -18.66
C ALA A 128 -15.69 -11.70 -18.69
N ARG A 129 -14.92 -11.49 -17.61
CA ARG A 129 -13.50 -11.86 -17.54
C ARG A 129 -13.29 -13.31 -17.10
N TYR A 130 -14.19 -13.85 -16.29
CA TYR A 130 -14.16 -15.23 -15.77
C TYR A 130 -15.56 -15.86 -15.84
N PRO A 131 -16.02 -16.24 -17.05
CA PRO A 131 -17.37 -16.78 -17.24
C PRO A 131 -17.61 -18.02 -16.36
N GLY A 132 -18.70 -18.00 -15.58
CA GLY A 132 -19.06 -19.11 -14.69
C GLY A 132 -18.30 -19.20 -13.37
N LEU A 133 -17.39 -18.27 -13.05
CA LEU A 133 -16.74 -18.19 -11.73
C LEU A 133 -17.73 -17.80 -10.63
N ILE A 134 -18.73 -16.99 -10.96
CA ILE A 134 -19.74 -16.54 -10.00
C ILE A 134 -21.07 -17.23 -10.33
N ARG A 135 -21.59 -18.02 -9.39
CA ARG A 135 -22.99 -18.47 -9.46
C ARG A 135 -23.88 -17.37 -8.93
N ARG A 136 -24.87 -16.94 -9.73
CA ARG A 136 -26.00 -16.17 -9.23
C ARG A 136 -26.70 -16.99 -8.13
N ALA A 137 -26.89 -16.37 -6.96
CA ALA A 137 -27.78 -16.85 -5.92
C ALA A 137 -29.21 -16.39 -6.21
#